data_AF-A0A9D7EVU2-F1
#
_entry.id   AF-A0A9D7EVU2-F1
#
_cell.length_a   1.000
_cell.length_b   1.000
_cell.length_c   1.000
_cell.angle_alpha   90.00
_cell.angle_beta   90.00
_cell.angle_gamma   90.00
#
_symmetry.space_group_name_H-M   'P 1'
#
loop_
_entity.id
_entity.type
_entity.pdbx_description
1 polymer ?
#
loop_
_entity_poly.entity_id
_entity_poly.type
_entity_poly.pdbx_seq_one_letter_code
_entity_poly.pdbx_strand_id
1 'polypeptide(L)'
;MTTEFERNLVNEILLRKKSSLETGRIMLYVCPECADIDCGAITANIKDLGNKIVWKDFGYETGYGGVTGEYLNIDPIEFERQNYFKAFSILR
;
A
#
# COMPACT_ATOMS: atom_id res chain seq x y z
N MET A 1 10.37 -9.88 -14.55
CA MET A 1 10.30 -8.51 -14.00
C MET A 1 9.58 -8.43 -12.65
N THR A 2 9.06 -9.54 -12.12
CA THR A 2 8.04 -9.51 -11.04
C THR A 2 8.57 -9.58 -9.60
N THR A 3 9.69 -10.22 -9.30
CA THR A 3 9.97 -10.57 -7.88
C THR A 3 10.48 -9.45 -6.97
N GLU A 4 11.28 -8.50 -7.46
CA GLU A 4 11.87 -7.47 -6.58
C GLU A 4 10.89 -6.35 -6.25
N PHE A 5 10.12 -5.90 -7.24
CA PHE A 5 9.05 -4.93 -7.03
C PHE A 5 7.99 -5.47 -6.06
N GLU A 6 7.50 -6.69 -6.29
CA GLU A 6 6.53 -7.35 -5.39
C GLU A 6 7.10 -7.50 -3.97
N ARG A 7 8.36 -7.92 -3.81
CA ARG A 7 9.01 -7.98 -2.49
C ARG A 7 9.09 -6.62 -1.81
N ASN A 8 9.39 -5.56 -2.55
CA ASN A 8 9.42 -4.20 -2.01
C ASN A 8 8.03 -3.77 -1.54
N LEU A 9 7.01 -3.98 -2.37
CA LEU A 9 5.61 -3.67 -2.05
C LEU A 9 5.15 -4.42 -0.80
N VAL A 10 5.46 -5.73 -0.69
CA VAL A 10 5.15 -6.54 0.49
C VAL A 10 5.85 -5.99 1.75
N ASN A 11 7.11 -5.58 1.65
CA ASN A 11 7.83 -5.00 2.79
C ASN A 11 7.26 -3.63 3.22
N GLU A 12 6.74 -2.85 2.27
CA GLU A 12 6.05 -1.59 2.55
C GLU A 12 4.69 -1.83 3.21
N ILE A 13 3.89 -2.76 2.69
CA ILE A 13 2.61 -3.20 3.29
C ILE A 13 2.81 -3.75 4.71
N LEU A 14 3.92 -4.44 4.96
CA LEU A 14 4.31 -4.93 6.29
C LEU A 14 4.98 -3.84 7.16
N LEU A 15 5.05 -2.60 6.70
CA LEU A 15 5.68 -1.47 7.42
C LEU A 15 7.13 -1.76 7.85
N ARG A 16 7.82 -2.67 7.16
CA ARG A 16 9.25 -3.00 7.37
C ARG A 16 10.17 -2.07 6.59
N LYS A 17 9.63 -1.49 5.52
CA LYS A 17 10.29 -0.52 4.66
C LYS A 17 9.41 0.72 4.57
N LYS A 18 10.04 1.90 4.47
CA LYS A 18 9.34 3.13 4.12
C LYS A 18 8.74 3.02 2.73
N SER A 19 7.57 3.62 2.53
CA SER A 19 6.95 3.73 1.21
C SER A 19 7.92 4.32 0.18
N SER A 20 7.83 3.83 -1.05
CA SER A 20 8.51 4.42 -2.21
C SER A 20 7.91 5.75 -2.67
N LEU A 21 6.69 6.08 -2.24
CA LEU A 21 6.01 7.32 -2.59
C LEU A 21 6.37 8.44 -1.61
N GLU A 22 6.58 9.66 -2.11
CA GLU A 22 6.87 10.84 -1.28
C GLU A 22 5.75 11.16 -0.28
N THR A 23 4.51 10.81 -0.63
CA THR A 23 3.32 10.95 0.22
C THR A 23 3.34 10.02 1.43
N GLY A 24 4.23 9.02 1.43
CA GLY A 24 4.30 7.97 2.45
C GLY A 24 3.18 6.94 2.35
N ARG A 25 2.32 7.04 1.33
CA ARG A 25 1.20 6.10 1.09
C ARG A 25 1.70 4.87 0.37
N ILE A 26 1.01 3.75 0.52
CA ILE A 26 1.46 2.46 -0.02
C ILE A 26 0.62 2.10 -1.22
N MET A 27 1.27 1.70 -2.31
CA MET A 27 0.62 1.20 -3.51
C MET A 27 0.00 -0.17 -3.23
N LEU A 28 -1.28 -0.32 -3.56
CA LEU A 28 -2.05 -1.55 -3.39
C LEU A 28 -2.39 -2.22 -4.71
N TYR A 29 -2.65 -1.40 -5.74
CA TYR A 29 -2.99 -1.87 -7.07
C TYR A 29 -2.36 -0.93 -8.09
N VAL A 30 -1.44 -1.45 -8.90
CA VAL A 30 -0.67 -0.70 -9.89
C VAL A 30 -1.01 -1.17 -11.30
N CYS A 31 -0.60 -0.41 -12.31
CA CYS A 31 -0.71 -0.82 -13.70
C CYS A 31 -0.02 -2.18 -13.92
N PRO A 32 -0.71 -3.20 -14.49
CA PRO A 32 -0.15 -4.54 -14.66
C PRO A 32 0.93 -4.61 -15.76
N GLU A 33 1.02 -3.60 -16.62
CA GLU A 33 2.00 -3.56 -17.72
C GLU A 33 3.35 -3.02 -17.25
N CYS A 34 3.35 -1.92 -16.50
CA CYS A 34 4.58 -1.21 -16.12
C CYS A 34 4.91 -1.29 -14.62
N ALA A 35 3.93 -1.56 -13.74
CA ALA A 35 4.08 -1.49 -12.29
C ALA A 35 4.64 -0.15 -11.76
N ASP A 36 4.48 0.92 -12.53
CA ASP A 36 5.05 2.24 -12.25
C ASP A 36 3.94 3.22 -11.78
N ILE A 37 4.31 4.12 -10.87
CA ILE A 37 3.41 5.14 -10.33
C ILE A 37 3.03 6.19 -11.38
N ASP A 38 3.82 6.39 -12.44
CA ASP A 38 3.50 7.34 -13.51
C ASP A 38 2.23 6.95 -14.28
N CYS A 39 1.93 5.65 -14.41
CA CYS A 39 0.65 5.18 -14.95
C CYS A 39 -0.48 5.20 -13.91
N GLY A 40 -0.14 5.41 -12.64
CA GLY A 40 -1.05 5.54 -11.52
C GLY A 40 -1.29 4.24 -10.74
N ALA A 41 -1.74 4.44 -9.50
CA ALA A 41 -1.98 3.37 -8.56
C ALA A 41 -3.12 3.70 -7.59
N ILE A 42 -3.85 2.68 -7.15
CA ILE A 42 -4.66 2.77 -5.93
C ILE A 42 -3.71 2.67 -4.75
N THR A 43 -3.74 3.67 -3.89
CA THR A 43 -2.90 3.77 -2.70
C THR A 43 -3.75 3.90 -1.44
N ALA A 44 -3.16 3.59 -0.29
CA ALA A 44 -3.77 3.84 1.01
C ALA A 44 -2.74 4.31 2.04
N ASN A 45 -3.23 4.93 3.12
CA ASN A 45 -2.46 5.12 4.33
C ASN A 45 -2.58 3.87 5.20
N ILE A 46 -1.47 3.18 5.45
CA ILE A 46 -1.42 2.00 6.33
C ILE A 46 -0.71 2.40 7.62
N LYS A 47 -1.37 2.18 8.76
CA LYS A 47 -0.81 2.48 10.08
C LYS A 47 -0.88 1.27 10.99
N ASP A 48 0.20 1.06 11.74
CA ASP A 48 0.22 0.19 12.91
C ASP A 48 -0.20 1.01 14.14
N LEU A 49 -1.32 0.63 14.77
CA LEU A 49 -1.84 1.26 15.98
C LEU A 49 -1.58 0.41 17.24
N GLY A 50 -0.68 -0.57 17.15
CA GLY A 50 -0.23 -1.39 18.29
C GLY A 50 -0.99 -2.71 18.44
N ASN A 51 -2.34 -2.68 18.43
CA ASN A 51 -3.17 -3.90 18.46
C ASN A 51 -3.85 -4.21 17.12
N LYS A 52 -3.88 -3.24 16.20
CA LYS A 52 -4.46 -3.39 14.87
C LYS A 52 -3.63 -2.67 13.81
N ILE A 53 -3.69 -3.19 12.59
CA ILE A 53 -3.26 -2.48 11.38
C ILE A 53 -4.50 -1.88 10.73
N VAL A 54 -4.43 -0.60 10.38
CA VAL A 54 -5.55 0.11 9.74
C VAL A 54 -5.12 0.60 8.37
N TRP A 55 -5.87 0.22 7.34
CA TRP A 55 -5.78 0.77 5.99
C TRP A 55 -6.89 1.79 5.83
N LYS A 56 -6.56 3.02 5.45
CA LYS A 56 -7.54 4.10 5.33
C LYS A 56 -7.14 5.14 4.29
N ASP A 57 -8.05 6.07 4.05
CA ASP A 57 -7.88 7.20 3.14
C ASP A 57 -7.47 6.70 1.75
N PHE A 58 -8.19 5.73 1.18
CA PHE A 58 -7.86 5.14 -0.13
C PHE A 58 -7.97 6.19 -1.23
N GLY A 59 -7.08 6.18 -2.22
CA GLY A 59 -7.05 7.21 -3.26
C GLY A 59 -6.24 6.78 -4.48
N TYR A 60 -6.49 7.42 -5.61
CA TYR A 60 -5.69 7.24 -6.82
C TYR A 60 -4.52 8.22 -6.81
N GLU A 61 -3.27 7.74 -6.91
CA GLU A 61 -2.08 8.59 -7.04
C GLU A 61 -1.39 8.33 -8.38
N THR A 62 -0.67 9.33 -8.86
CA THR A 62 0.22 9.25 -10.04
C THR A 62 1.60 9.78 -9.66
N GLY A 63 2.58 9.70 -10.57
CA GLY A 63 3.94 10.22 -10.35
C GLY A 63 4.02 11.72 -10.06
N TYR A 64 2.94 12.48 -10.25
CA TYR A 64 2.86 13.89 -9.88
C TYR A 64 2.71 14.14 -8.37
N GLY A 65 2.53 13.07 -7.58
CA GLY A 65 2.45 13.13 -6.13
C GLY A 65 1.05 13.51 -5.62
N GLY A 66 0.68 12.93 -4.49
CA GLY A 66 -0.62 13.16 -3.86
C GLY A 66 -1.78 12.44 -4.55
N VAL A 67 -2.93 12.45 -3.88
CA VAL A 67 -4.18 11.90 -4.42
C VAL A 67 -4.69 12.80 -5.52
N THR A 68 -4.91 12.21 -6.69
CA THR A 68 -5.52 12.85 -7.85
C THR A 68 -7.04 12.69 -7.75
N GLY A 69 -7.75 13.81 -7.64
CA GLY A 69 -9.21 13.81 -7.44
C GLY A 69 -9.59 13.59 -5.97
N GLU A 70 -10.70 12.89 -5.75
CA GLU A 70 -11.21 12.61 -4.41
C GLU A 70 -10.67 11.28 -3.87
N TYR A 71 -10.65 11.15 -2.54
CA TYR A 71 -10.45 9.86 -1.90
C TYR A 71 -11.59 8.91 -2.28
N LEU A 72 -11.25 7.64 -2.45
CA LEU A 72 -12.24 6.60 -2.69
C LEU A 72 -13.10 6.46 -1.43
N ASN A 73 -14.42 6.34 -1.64
CA ASN A 73 -15.38 6.14 -0.57
C ASN A 73 -15.33 4.69 -0.04
N ILE A 74 -14.24 4.37 0.63
CA ILE A 74 -13.95 3.07 1.23
C ILE A 74 -13.67 3.32 2.71
N ASP A 75 -14.48 2.71 3.57
CA ASP A 75 -14.29 2.78 5.02
C ASP A 75 -12.94 2.19 5.43
N PRO A 76 -12.34 2.67 6.54
CA PRO A 76 -11.12 2.08 7.07
C PRO A 76 -11.26 0.57 7.27
N ILE A 77 -10.28 -0.18 6.76
CA ILE A 77 -10.21 -1.61 6.95
C ILE A 77 -9.26 -1.89 8.11
N GLU A 78 -9.78 -2.57 9.13
CA GLU A 78 -9.03 -2.90 10.34
C GLU A 78 -8.66 -4.39 10.35
N PHE A 79 -7.39 -4.67 10.65
CA PHE A 79 -6.87 -6.01 10.79
C PHE A 79 -6.33 -6.19 12.21
N GLU A 80 -6.61 -7.34 12.83
CA GLU A 80 -5.88 -7.72 14.04
C GLU A 80 -4.39 -7.88 13.68
N ARG A 81 -3.52 -7.27 14.47
CA ARG A 81 -2.12 -7.07 14.12
C ARG A 81 -1.36 -8.38 13.92
N GLN A 82 -1.52 -9.36 14.81
CA GLN A 82 -0.79 -10.62 14.73
C GLN A 82 -1.20 -11.42 13.48
N ASN A 83 -2.50 -11.49 13.20
CA ASN A 83 -3.06 -12.15 12.04
C ASN A 83 -2.63 -11.46 10.74
N TYR A 84 -2.56 -10.13 10.72
CA TYR A 84 -2.05 -9.39 9.57
C TYR A 84 -0.64 -9.86 9.20
N PHE A 85 0.33 -9.79 10.12
CA PHE A 85 1.71 -10.21 9.83
C PHE A 85 1.82 -11.70 9.53
N LYS A 86 1.01 -12.54 10.19
CA LYS A 86 0.99 -13.99 9.93
C LYS A 86 0.50 -14.31 8.52
N ALA A 87 -0.50 -13.60 8.01
CA ALA A 87 -1.05 -13.83 6.67
C ALA A 87 0.01 -13.66 5.57
N PHE A 88 0.98 -12.76 5.74
CA PHE A 88 2.05 -12.55 4.76
C PHE A 88 3.24 -13.50 4.94
N SER A 89 3.30 -14.30 6.00
CA SER A 89 4.40 -15.27 6.22
C SER A 89 4.41 -16.42 5.19
N ILE A 90 3.30 -16.62 4.49
CA ILE A 90 3.14 -17.64 3.44
C ILE A 90 3.67 -17.16 2.08
N LEU A 91 3.86 -15.85 1.91
CA LEU A 91 4.42 -15.24 0.72
C LEU A 91 5.95 -15.28 0.87
N ARG A 92 6.57 -16.30 0.26
CA ARG A 92 8.03 -16.49 0.21
C ARG A 92 8.59 -15.97 -1.11
#